data_AF-A0A4Z0KRY7-F1
#
_entry.id   AF-A0A4Z0KRY7-F1
#
_cell.length_a   1.000
_cell.length_b   1.000
_cell.length_c   1.000
_cell.angle_alpha   90.00
_cell.angle_beta   90.00
_cell.angle_gamma   90.00
#
_symmetry.space_group_name_H-M   'P 1'
#
loop_
_entity.id
_entity.type
_entity.pdbx_description
1 polymer ?
#
loop_
_entity_poly.entity_id
_entity_poly.type
_entity_poly.pdbx_seq_one_letter_code
_entity_poly.pdbx_strand_id
1 'polypeptide(L)'
;SCVSHTEVTPLYTAECGECKFCKSGKTNLCQAVRATQGKGLMPDGTTRFSYNGEPVYHYMGTSTFSEYTVCAEISLAKVTPQAPRDKVCLLGCGVTTGIGAVHNTAKVKAGDTVAVFGLGGIGLAVIQGAVQAKAGRILAVDTNPEKFTLAGEMGATDFINPNDYDKPIQDVIVELTDGGVDFSFECIG
;
A
#
# COMPACT_ATOMS: atom_id res chain seq x y z
N SER A 1 29.14 15.81 -21.31
CA SER A 1 27.92 15.03 -21.63
C SER A 1 27.14 14.83 -20.34
N CYS A 2 26.10 15.62 -20.13
CA CYS A 2 25.31 15.57 -18.89
C CYS A 2 24.59 14.22 -18.82
N VAL A 3 24.99 13.36 -17.88
CA VAL A 3 24.20 12.20 -17.50
C VAL A 3 22.89 12.76 -16.93
N SER A 4 21.79 12.62 -17.66
CA SER A 4 20.49 13.05 -17.17
C SER A 4 20.09 12.14 -16.01
N HIS A 5 20.37 12.57 -14.77
CA HIS A 5 19.88 11.89 -13.58
C HIS A 5 18.35 11.85 -13.63
N THR A 6 17.80 10.65 -13.69
CA THR A 6 16.36 10.41 -13.66
C THR A 6 16.02 9.83 -12.30
N GLU A 7 15.17 10.55 -11.55
CA GLU A 7 14.63 10.02 -10.30
C GLU A 7 13.61 8.92 -10.60
N VAL A 8 13.70 7.82 -9.84
CA VAL A 8 12.81 6.67 -10.01
C VAL A 8 12.36 6.11 -8.66
N THR A 9 11.18 5.51 -8.65
CA THR A 9 10.70 4.68 -7.54
C THR A 9 10.56 3.23 -8.02
N PRO A 10 11.24 2.28 -7.38
CA PRO A 10 11.04 0.86 -7.66
C PRO A 10 9.62 0.43 -7.34
N LEU A 11 9.02 -0.33 -8.26
CA LEU A 11 7.68 -0.89 -8.15
C LEU A 11 7.80 -2.40 -7.93
N TYR A 12 7.34 -2.87 -6.77
CA TYR A 12 7.27 -4.31 -6.54
C TYR A 12 6.22 -4.96 -7.47
N THR A 13 5.13 -4.29 -7.79
CA THR A 13 4.23 -4.74 -8.87
C THR A 13 4.61 -4.06 -10.17
N ALA A 14 5.10 -4.83 -11.14
CA ALA A 14 5.50 -4.34 -12.46
C ALA A 14 4.30 -3.88 -13.32
N GLU A 15 4.58 -3.16 -14.40
CA GLU A 15 3.62 -2.83 -15.46
C GLU A 15 4.30 -2.92 -16.83
N CYS A 16 4.06 -4.00 -17.58
CA CYS A 16 4.72 -4.22 -18.87
C CYS A 16 3.97 -3.63 -20.07
N GLY A 17 2.73 -3.16 -19.90
CA GLY A 17 1.88 -2.64 -20.99
C GLY A 17 1.40 -3.67 -22.03
N GLU A 18 1.99 -4.87 -22.08
CA GLU A 18 1.76 -5.82 -23.16
C GLU A 18 0.96 -7.07 -22.79
N CYS A 19 1.09 -7.54 -21.54
CA CYS A 19 0.40 -8.75 -21.09
C CYS A 19 -1.12 -8.55 -20.96
N LYS A 20 -1.88 -9.66 -20.94
CA LYS A 20 -3.34 -9.64 -20.81
C LYS A 20 -3.83 -8.82 -19.61
N PHE A 21 -3.10 -8.86 -18.50
CA PHE A 21 -3.50 -8.21 -17.25
C PHE A 21 -3.33 -6.69 -17.36
N CYS A 22 -2.16 -6.23 -17.81
CA CYS A 22 -1.90 -4.80 -18.06
C CYS A 22 -2.90 -4.19 -19.07
N LYS A 23 -3.27 -4.93 -20.11
CA LYS A 23 -4.24 -4.45 -21.12
C LYS A 23 -5.71 -4.51 -20.68
N SER A 24 -6.01 -5.15 -19.56
CA SER A 24 -7.41 -5.48 -19.20
C SER A 24 -8.20 -4.32 -18.61
N GLY A 25 -7.54 -3.34 -17.99
CA GLY A 25 -8.18 -2.31 -17.17
C GLY A 25 -8.88 -2.84 -15.90
N LYS A 26 -8.72 -4.13 -15.57
CA LYS A 26 -9.40 -4.80 -14.44
C LYS A 26 -8.48 -5.12 -13.27
N THR A 27 -7.17 -5.12 -13.49
CA THR A 27 -6.16 -5.49 -12.49
C THR A 27 -4.83 -4.79 -12.78
N ASN A 28 -4.05 -4.55 -11.74
CA ASN A 28 -2.67 -4.07 -11.82
C ASN A 28 -1.63 -5.20 -11.68
N LEU A 29 -2.06 -6.47 -11.60
CA LEU A 29 -1.16 -7.59 -11.32
C LEU A 29 -0.45 -8.10 -12.59
N CYS A 30 0.50 -7.32 -13.11
CA CYS A 30 1.29 -7.68 -14.30
C CYS A 30 1.84 -9.11 -14.25
N GLN A 31 1.77 -9.84 -15.37
CA GLN A 31 2.19 -11.25 -15.47
C GLN A 31 3.69 -11.40 -15.76
N ALA A 32 4.35 -10.39 -16.32
CA ALA A 32 5.72 -10.48 -16.83
C ALA A 32 6.77 -10.86 -15.77
N VAL A 33 6.51 -10.56 -14.50
CA VAL A 33 7.43 -10.84 -13.38
C VAL A 33 6.93 -11.94 -12.44
N ARG A 34 5.71 -12.45 -12.63
CA ARG A 34 5.04 -13.31 -11.63
C ARG A 34 5.73 -14.65 -11.42
N ALA A 35 6.29 -15.22 -12.48
CA ALA A 35 6.97 -16.52 -12.41
C ALA A 35 8.32 -16.48 -11.66
N THR A 36 8.95 -15.30 -11.54
CA THR A 36 10.29 -15.13 -10.98
C THR A 36 10.30 -14.34 -9.67
N GLN A 37 9.39 -13.39 -9.49
CA GLN A 37 9.34 -12.50 -8.33
C GLN A 37 9.32 -13.24 -7.00
N GLY A 38 8.43 -14.23 -6.84
CA GLY A 38 8.32 -15.04 -5.61
C GLY A 38 9.50 -15.99 -5.40
N LYS A 39 10.32 -16.23 -6.43
CA LYS A 39 11.55 -17.03 -6.36
C LYS A 39 12.79 -16.18 -6.07
N GLY A 40 12.63 -14.85 -5.96
CA GLY A 40 13.73 -13.91 -5.76
C GLY A 40 14.67 -13.80 -6.96
N LEU A 41 14.14 -13.94 -8.18
CA LEU A 41 14.92 -13.89 -9.42
C LEU A 41 14.48 -12.73 -10.31
N MET A 42 15.41 -12.21 -11.11
CA MET A 42 15.11 -11.31 -12.21
C MET A 42 14.29 -12.02 -13.30
N PRO A 43 13.66 -11.30 -14.25
CA PRO A 43 12.85 -11.92 -15.31
C PRO A 43 13.60 -12.94 -16.17
N ASP A 44 14.93 -12.85 -16.25
CA ASP A 44 15.80 -13.81 -16.95
C ASP A 44 16.13 -15.07 -16.12
N GLY A 45 15.59 -15.20 -14.91
CA GLY A 45 15.78 -16.35 -14.03
C GLY A 45 17.09 -16.33 -13.23
N THR A 46 17.80 -15.20 -13.18
CA THR A 46 19.09 -15.08 -12.46
C THR A 46 19.04 -14.03 -11.34
N THR A 47 20.08 -13.99 -10.50
CA THR A 47 20.28 -12.91 -9.53
C THR A 47 21.30 -11.87 -10.02
N ARG A 48 21.34 -10.72 -9.35
CA ARG A 48 22.34 -9.65 -9.54
C ARG A 48 23.20 -9.44 -8.31
N PHE A 49 22.89 -10.14 -7.23
CA PHE A 49 23.60 -10.03 -5.96
C PHE A 49 24.35 -11.30 -5.67
N SER A 50 25.55 -11.13 -5.11
CA SER A 50 26.35 -12.20 -4.55
C SER A 50 27.04 -11.67 -3.30
N TYR A 51 27.23 -12.54 -2.31
CA TYR A 51 27.98 -12.25 -1.11
C TYR A 51 28.91 -13.43 -0.79
N ASN A 52 30.21 -13.17 -0.65
CA ASN A 52 31.23 -14.20 -0.47
C ASN A 52 31.22 -15.33 -1.52
N GLY A 53 30.93 -14.98 -2.78
CA GLY A 53 30.85 -15.95 -3.88
C GLY A 53 29.51 -16.70 -3.99
N GLU A 54 28.64 -16.56 -2.99
CA GLU A 54 27.32 -17.19 -2.98
C GLU A 54 26.24 -16.24 -3.52
N PRO A 55 25.27 -16.74 -4.31
CA PRO A 55 24.17 -15.92 -4.81
C PRO A 55 23.26 -15.45 -3.68
N VAL A 56 22.92 -14.17 -3.68
CA VAL A 56 21.91 -13.57 -2.82
C VAL A 56 20.67 -13.30 -3.66
N TYR A 57 19.50 -13.75 -3.22
CA TYR A 57 18.27 -13.59 -3.99
C TYR A 57 17.70 -12.17 -3.88
N HIS A 58 16.99 -11.76 -4.93
CA HIS A 58 16.22 -10.52 -4.92
C HIS A 58 15.01 -10.64 -4.00
N TYR A 59 14.56 -9.51 -3.46
CA TYR A 59 13.27 -9.43 -2.78
C TYR A 59 12.30 -8.59 -3.60
N MET A 60 11.18 -9.21 -3.99
CA MET A 60 10.09 -8.60 -4.75
C MET A 60 10.49 -7.90 -6.06
N GLY A 61 11.69 -8.16 -6.59
CA GLY A 61 12.22 -7.53 -7.81
C GLY A 61 12.71 -6.09 -7.61
N THR A 62 12.88 -5.63 -6.36
CA THR A 62 13.33 -4.27 -6.04
C THR A 62 14.58 -4.25 -5.16
N SER A 63 14.63 -5.08 -4.11
CA SER A 63 15.81 -5.26 -3.24
C SER A 63 16.42 -3.94 -2.72
N THR A 64 15.58 -3.06 -2.19
CA THR A 64 15.94 -1.66 -1.85
C THR A 64 16.79 -1.51 -0.59
N PHE A 65 17.14 -2.58 0.09
CA PHE A 65 18.06 -2.58 1.25
C PHE A 65 19.50 -2.83 0.81
N SER A 66 19.95 -2.04 -0.16
CA SER A 66 21.30 -2.04 -0.72
C SER A 66 21.57 -0.64 -1.27
N GLU A 67 22.82 -0.18 -1.21
CA GLU A 67 23.20 1.13 -1.80
C GLU A 67 22.93 1.17 -3.31
N TYR A 68 22.99 0.01 -3.97
CA TYR A 68 22.69 -0.16 -5.39
C TYR A 68 21.82 -1.40 -5.60
N THR A 69 20.88 -1.31 -6.54
CA THR A 69 20.03 -2.43 -6.96
C THR A 69 19.86 -2.42 -8.48
N VAL A 70 19.51 -3.57 -9.03
CA VAL A 70 19.21 -3.75 -10.45
C VAL A 70 17.75 -4.18 -10.55
N CYS A 71 16.93 -3.33 -11.16
CA CYS A 71 15.50 -3.58 -11.37
C CYS A 71 15.23 -3.87 -12.85
N ALA A 72 14.13 -4.58 -13.14
CA ALA A 72 13.58 -4.61 -14.49
C ALA A 72 13.02 -3.22 -14.83
N GLU A 73 13.15 -2.79 -16.09
CA GLU A 73 12.63 -1.49 -16.53
C GLU A 73 11.13 -1.33 -16.24
N ILE A 74 10.36 -2.39 -16.50
CA ILE A 74 8.91 -2.47 -16.21
C ILE A 74 8.56 -2.44 -14.71
N SER A 75 9.55 -2.39 -13.83
CA SER A 75 9.43 -2.29 -12.37
C SER A 75 9.97 -0.95 -11.85
N LEU A 76 10.06 0.07 -12.69
CA LEU A 76 10.50 1.41 -12.31
C LEU A 76 9.46 2.45 -12.75
N ALA A 77 9.00 3.28 -11.82
CA ALA A 77 8.27 4.50 -12.14
C ALA A 77 9.22 5.69 -12.13
N LYS A 78 9.29 6.43 -13.24
CA LYS A 78 9.96 7.74 -13.25
C LYS A 78 9.19 8.72 -12.37
N VAL A 79 9.90 9.41 -11.49
CA VAL A 79 9.33 10.46 -10.64
C VAL A 79 9.93 11.81 -10.98
N THR A 80 9.22 12.86 -10.59
CA THR A 80 9.67 14.23 -10.84
C THR A 80 10.91 14.56 -9.98
N PRO A 81 11.95 15.21 -10.53
CA PRO A 81 13.18 15.46 -9.79
C PRO A 81 13.00 16.45 -8.62
N GLN A 82 11.89 17.18 -8.57
CA GLN A 82 11.53 18.08 -7.48
C GLN A 82 10.93 17.34 -6.26
N ALA A 83 10.63 16.05 -6.40
CA ALA A 83 10.04 15.26 -5.32
C ALA A 83 11.08 14.95 -4.22
N PRO A 84 10.80 15.27 -2.95
CA PRO A 84 11.69 14.92 -1.85
C PRO A 84 11.74 13.40 -1.65
N ARG A 85 12.90 12.79 -1.90
CA ARG A 85 13.12 11.33 -1.93
C ARG A 85 12.72 10.63 -0.64
N ASP A 86 13.01 11.26 0.50
CA ASP A 86 12.71 10.80 1.86
C ASP A 86 11.21 10.72 2.15
N LYS A 87 10.37 11.34 1.31
CA LYS A 87 8.90 11.29 1.44
C LYS A 87 8.28 10.42 0.36
N VAL A 88 8.70 10.58 -0.90
CA VAL A 88 8.07 9.87 -2.03
C VAL A 88 8.39 8.39 -2.09
N CYS A 89 9.41 7.92 -1.35
CA CYS A 89 9.68 6.50 -1.18
C CYS A 89 8.45 5.71 -0.66
N LEU A 90 7.59 6.37 0.15
CA LEU A 90 6.36 5.78 0.68
C LEU A 90 5.32 5.46 -0.41
N LEU A 91 5.40 6.12 -1.58
CA LEU A 91 4.53 5.87 -2.72
C LEU A 91 4.83 4.55 -3.42
N GLY A 92 6.01 3.95 -3.20
CA GLY A 92 6.37 2.65 -3.77
C GLY A 92 5.60 1.47 -3.17
N CYS A 93 4.91 1.67 -2.04
CA CYS A 93 4.14 0.60 -1.39
C CYS A 93 2.98 1.14 -0.54
N GLY A 94 3.21 1.42 0.75
CA GLY A 94 2.14 1.51 1.75
C GLY A 94 1.11 2.62 1.50
N VAL A 95 1.55 3.81 1.09
CA VAL A 95 0.64 4.95 0.88
C VAL A 95 -0.26 4.73 -0.33
N THR A 96 0.30 4.29 -1.45
CA THR A 96 -0.48 4.02 -2.67
C THR A 96 -1.38 2.80 -2.50
N THR A 97 -0.98 1.82 -1.67
CA THR A 97 -1.81 0.68 -1.31
C THR A 97 -3.07 1.12 -0.56
N GLY A 98 -2.93 1.89 0.53
CA GLY A 98 -4.07 2.34 1.32
C GLY A 98 -5.01 3.28 0.55
N ILE A 99 -4.47 4.32 -0.10
CA ILE A 99 -5.26 5.27 -0.90
C ILE A 99 -5.93 4.55 -2.08
N GLY A 100 -5.20 3.65 -2.75
CA GLY A 100 -5.72 2.87 -3.87
C GLY A 100 -6.82 1.89 -3.47
N ALA A 101 -6.75 1.31 -2.27
CA ALA A 101 -7.83 0.46 -1.75
C ALA A 101 -9.14 1.25 -1.66
N VAL A 102 -9.08 2.49 -1.17
CA VAL A 102 -10.25 3.38 -1.05
C VAL A 102 -10.79 3.78 -2.42
N HIS A 103 -9.96 4.39 -3.28
CA HIS A 103 -10.45 5.03 -4.51
C HIS A 103 -10.67 4.04 -5.65
N ASN A 104 -9.80 3.05 -5.80
CA ASN A 104 -9.80 2.18 -6.98
C ASN A 104 -10.56 0.88 -6.74
N THR A 105 -10.48 0.33 -5.52
CA THR A 105 -11.08 -0.97 -5.18
C THR A 105 -12.46 -0.82 -4.56
N ALA A 106 -12.55 -0.20 -3.37
CA ALA A 106 -13.81 0.01 -2.66
C ALA A 106 -14.68 1.07 -3.34
N LYS A 107 -14.05 2.11 -3.90
CA LYS A 107 -14.71 3.27 -4.53
C LYS A 107 -15.63 3.99 -3.56
N VAL A 108 -15.10 4.26 -2.37
CA VAL A 108 -15.78 5.03 -1.31
C VAL A 108 -16.28 6.36 -1.87
N LYS A 109 -17.47 6.76 -1.45
CA LYS A 109 -18.18 7.95 -1.88
C LYS A 109 -18.34 8.92 -0.72
N ALA A 110 -18.72 10.15 -1.07
CA ALA A 110 -19.01 11.17 -0.10
C ALA A 110 -20.18 10.75 0.80
N GLY A 111 -20.00 10.86 2.12
CA GLY A 111 -21.00 10.51 3.12
C GLY A 111 -20.92 9.06 3.63
N ASP A 112 -20.18 8.17 2.99
CA ASP A 112 -20.06 6.77 3.42
C ASP A 112 -19.39 6.66 4.80
N THR A 113 -19.77 5.63 5.55
CA THR A 113 -19.13 5.22 6.81
C THR A 113 -18.09 4.14 6.54
N VAL A 114 -16.86 4.35 7.01
CA VAL A 114 -15.73 3.47 6.78
C VAL A 114 -15.17 2.95 8.11
N ALA A 115 -14.90 1.64 8.22
CA ALA A 115 -14.08 1.09 9.30
C ALA A 115 -12.68 0.68 8.79
N VAL A 116 -11.64 1.03 9.55
CA VAL A 116 -10.24 0.70 9.24
C VAL A 116 -9.64 -0.07 10.42
N PHE A 117 -9.33 -1.35 10.18
CA PHE A 117 -8.71 -2.24 11.16
C PHE A 117 -7.21 -2.26 10.99
N GLY A 118 -6.47 -1.82 12.01
CA GLY A 118 -5.01 -1.68 12.01
C GLY A 118 -4.56 -0.29 11.57
N LEU A 119 -3.91 0.44 12.46
CA LEU A 119 -3.48 1.83 12.27
C LEU A 119 -1.97 1.94 12.02
N GLY A 120 -1.44 1.01 11.22
CA GLY A 120 -0.10 1.10 10.64
C GLY A 120 -0.05 2.03 9.42
N GLY A 121 1.07 2.03 8.69
CA GLY A 121 1.26 2.93 7.53
C GLY A 121 0.19 2.77 6.44
N ILE A 122 -0.30 1.55 6.19
CA ILE A 122 -1.38 1.30 5.22
C ILE A 122 -2.73 1.80 5.76
N GLY A 123 -3.09 1.46 7.01
CA GLY A 123 -4.36 1.90 7.60
C GLY A 123 -4.47 3.42 7.70
N LEU A 124 -3.40 4.12 8.07
CA LEU A 124 -3.36 5.59 8.06
C LEU A 124 -3.52 6.15 6.62
N ALA A 125 -2.98 5.48 5.61
CA ALA A 125 -3.19 5.86 4.21
C ALA A 125 -4.63 5.57 3.73
N VAL A 126 -5.29 4.51 4.25
CA VAL A 126 -6.73 4.27 4.02
C VAL A 126 -7.55 5.41 4.63
N ILE A 127 -7.26 5.83 5.87
CA ILE A 127 -7.95 6.96 6.51
C ILE A 127 -7.82 8.23 5.64
N GLN A 128 -6.61 8.56 5.19
CA GLN A 128 -6.41 9.69 4.27
C GLN A 128 -7.15 9.52 2.95
N GLY A 129 -7.18 8.31 2.39
CA GLY A 129 -7.98 8.00 1.20
C GLY A 129 -9.47 8.26 1.44
N ALA A 130 -10.01 7.83 2.59
CA ALA A 130 -11.41 8.02 2.96
C ALA A 130 -11.75 9.51 3.15
N VAL A 131 -10.85 10.30 3.75
CA VAL A 131 -10.96 11.76 3.84
C VAL A 131 -11.01 12.39 2.44
N GLN A 132 -10.11 11.99 1.53
CA GLN A 132 -10.11 12.47 0.14
C GLN A 132 -11.41 12.12 -0.60
N ALA A 133 -11.98 10.95 -0.31
CA ALA A 133 -13.28 10.51 -0.83
C ALA A 133 -14.48 11.22 -0.16
N LYS A 134 -14.23 12.02 0.89
CA LYS A 134 -15.24 12.74 1.69
C LYS A 134 -16.18 11.79 2.44
N ALA A 135 -15.67 10.66 2.93
CA ALA A 135 -16.39 9.78 3.84
C ALA A 135 -16.98 10.59 5.00
N GLY A 136 -18.22 10.28 5.40
CA GLY A 136 -18.93 11.02 6.44
C GLY A 136 -18.45 10.65 7.85
N ARG A 137 -18.00 9.40 8.02
CA ARG A 137 -17.54 8.87 9.31
C ARG A 137 -16.45 7.81 9.08
N ILE A 138 -15.38 7.86 9.86
CA ILE A 138 -14.19 7.02 9.72
C ILE A 138 -13.83 6.42 11.08
N LEU A 139 -14.15 5.14 11.27
CA LEU A 139 -13.88 4.37 12.48
C LEU A 139 -12.46 3.79 12.41
N ALA A 140 -11.59 4.22 13.31
CA ALA A 140 -10.23 3.72 13.48
C ALA A 140 -10.20 2.63 14.56
N VAL A 141 -9.83 1.41 14.17
CA VAL A 141 -9.82 0.23 15.05
C VAL A 141 -8.40 -0.29 15.24
N ASP A 142 -7.86 -0.26 16.46
CA ASP A 142 -6.54 -0.82 16.80
C ASP A 142 -6.50 -1.17 18.30
N THR A 143 -5.71 -2.17 18.67
CA THR A 143 -5.53 -2.55 20.07
C THR A 143 -4.54 -1.65 20.82
N ASN A 144 -3.74 -0.85 20.10
CA ASN A 144 -2.84 0.12 20.70
C ASN A 144 -3.48 1.53 20.67
N PRO A 145 -3.96 2.04 21.82
CA PRO A 145 -4.60 3.36 21.88
C PRO A 145 -3.67 4.53 21.55
N GLU A 146 -2.34 4.37 21.66
CA GLU A 146 -1.38 5.43 21.33
C GLU A 146 -1.45 5.86 19.86
N LYS A 147 -1.94 4.98 18.97
CA LYS A 147 -2.09 5.27 17.54
C LYS A 147 -3.29 6.16 17.21
N PHE A 148 -4.26 6.29 18.12
CA PHE A 148 -5.49 7.04 17.86
C PHE A 148 -5.25 8.53 17.69
N THR A 149 -4.30 9.11 18.42
CA THR A 149 -3.93 10.53 18.26
C THR A 149 -3.57 10.84 16.81
N LEU A 150 -2.64 10.07 16.23
CA LEU A 150 -2.23 10.25 14.84
C LEU A 150 -3.37 9.91 13.86
N ALA A 151 -4.16 8.87 14.13
CA ALA A 151 -5.32 8.56 13.29
C ALA A 151 -6.33 9.71 13.24
N GLY A 152 -6.55 10.40 14.37
CA GLY A 152 -7.41 11.58 14.47
C GLY A 152 -6.85 12.78 13.70
N GLU A 153 -5.56 13.06 13.83
CA GLU A 153 -4.87 14.08 13.01
C GLU A 153 -4.99 13.80 11.50
N MET A 154 -5.04 12.51 11.14
CA MET A 154 -5.22 12.03 9.78
C MET A 154 -6.68 11.98 9.34
N GLY A 155 -7.65 12.31 10.21
CA GLY A 155 -9.06 12.48 9.87
C GLY A 155 -9.99 11.35 10.28
N ALA A 156 -9.55 10.40 11.13
CA ALA A 156 -10.47 9.47 11.79
C ALA A 156 -11.42 10.24 12.72
N THR A 157 -12.69 9.79 12.78
CA THR A 157 -13.74 10.44 13.58
C THR A 157 -14.10 9.67 14.84
N ASP A 158 -13.88 8.36 14.84
CA ASP A 158 -14.21 7.45 15.92
C ASP A 158 -13.03 6.52 16.19
N PHE A 159 -12.82 6.18 17.46
CA PHE A 159 -11.68 5.37 17.90
C PHE A 159 -12.18 4.20 18.71
N ILE A 160 -11.78 2.99 18.31
CA ILE A 160 -12.29 1.76 18.89
C ILE A 160 -11.10 0.87 19.21
N ASN A 161 -10.86 0.64 20.50
CA ASN A 161 -9.95 -0.38 20.97
C ASN A 161 -10.76 -1.64 21.31
N PRO A 162 -10.57 -2.76 20.59
CA PRO A 162 -11.30 -3.99 20.88
C PRO A 162 -11.16 -4.50 22.32
N ASN A 163 -10.08 -4.15 23.02
CA ASN A 163 -9.85 -4.56 24.41
C ASN A 163 -10.73 -3.82 25.42
N ASP A 164 -11.41 -2.75 25.02
CA ASP A 164 -12.30 -1.96 25.89
C ASP A 164 -13.74 -2.51 25.89
N TYR A 165 -13.99 -3.64 25.21
CA TYR A 165 -15.31 -4.23 25.04
C TYR A 165 -15.32 -5.73 25.36
N ASP A 166 -16.37 -6.18 26.05
CA ASP A 166 -16.58 -7.61 26.38
C ASP A 166 -17.21 -8.42 25.23
N LYS A 167 -17.62 -7.76 24.15
CA LYS A 167 -18.32 -8.36 23.01
C LYS A 167 -17.49 -8.28 21.72
N PRO A 168 -17.75 -9.14 20.72
CA PRO A 168 -17.07 -9.08 19.43
C PRO A 168 -17.13 -7.68 18.80
N ILE A 169 -16.00 -7.22 18.26
CA ILE A 169 -15.89 -5.84 17.77
C ILE A 169 -16.84 -5.51 16.61
N GLN A 170 -17.18 -6.52 15.81
CA GLN A 170 -18.17 -6.41 14.75
C GLN A 170 -19.56 -6.02 15.29
N ASP A 171 -19.95 -6.53 16.46
CA ASP A 171 -21.25 -6.22 17.08
C ASP A 171 -21.25 -4.79 17.63
N VAL A 172 -20.12 -4.36 18.23
CA VAL A 172 -19.89 -2.96 18.64
C VAL A 172 -20.07 -2.03 17.45
N ILE A 173 -19.46 -2.34 16.31
CA ILE A 173 -19.53 -1.52 15.10
C ILE A 173 -20.95 -1.47 14.55
N VAL A 174 -21.64 -2.62 14.45
CA VAL A 174 -23.03 -2.68 13.97
C VAL A 174 -23.95 -1.80 14.82
N GLU A 175 -23.83 -1.86 16.15
CA GLU A 175 -24.62 -1.01 17.05
C GLU A 175 -24.24 0.48 16.92
N LEU A 176 -22.95 0.80 16.81
CA LEU A 176 -22.48 2.19 16.66
C LEU A 176 -22.94 2.83 15.36
N THR A 177 -23.25 2.04 14.33
CA THR A 177 -23.53 2.49 12.97
C THR A 177 -24.95 2.19 12.51
N ASP A 178 -25.82 1.73 13.41
CA ASP A 178 -27.21 1.37 13.12
C ASP A 178 -27.36 0.37 11.95
N GLY A 179 -26.49 -0.65 11.92
CA GLY A 179 -26.59 -1.75 10.94
C GLY A 179 -25.28 -2.13 10.24
N GLY A 180 -24.20 -1.39 10.44
CA GLY A 180 -22.88 -1.67 9.87
C GLY A 180 -22.30 -0.51 9.06
N VAL A 181 -21.05 -0.67 8.64
CA VAL A 181 -20.34 0.30 7.79
C VAL A 181 -20.58 0.03 6.31
N ASP A 182 -20.49 1.06 5.47
CA ASP A 182 -20.54 0.92 4.01
C ASP A 182 -19.31 0.18 3.47
N PHE A 183 -18.14 0.45 4.06
CA PHE A 183 -16.88 -0.21 3.72
C PHE A 183 -16.05 -0.53 4.95
N SER A 184 -15.38 -1.68 4.92
CA SER A 184 -14.36 -2.04 5.91
C SER A 184 -13.04 -2.36 5.22
N PHE A 185 -11.94 -2.01 5.87
CA PHE A 185 -10.57 -2.25 5.41
C PHE A 185 -9.81 -3.00 6.49
N GLU A 186 -9.38 -4.23 6.18
CA GLU A 186 -8.46 -5.02 7.00
C GLU A 186 -7.02 -4.63 6.60
N CYS A 187 -6.22 -4.11 7.52
CA CYS A 187 -4.87 -3.61 7.29
C CYS A 187 -3.83 -4.20 8.27
N ILE A 188 -4.11 -5.36 8.88
CA ILE A 188 -3.23 -6.02 9.86
C ILE A 188 -2.51 -7.22 9.24
N GLY A 189 -3.25 -8.15 8.60
CA GLY A 189 -2.68 -9.37 8.00
C GLY A 189 -3.48 -10.65 8.22
#